data_AF-A0A828QWH6-F1
#
_entry.id   AF-A0A828QWH6-F1
#
_cell.length_a   1.000
_cell.length_b   1.000
_cell.length_c   1.000
_cell.angle_alpha   90.00
_cell.angle_beta   90.00
_cell.angle_gamma   90.00
#
_symmetry.space_group_name_H-M   'P 1'
#
loop_
_entity.id
_entity.type
_entity.pdbx_description
1 polymer ?
#
loop_
_entity_poly.entity_id
_entity_poly.type
_entity_poly.pdbx_seq_one_letter_code
_entity_poly.pdbx_strand_id
1 'polypeptide(L)'
;MRYTRVKWLVGDENYEKIAKTRVLIFGLGGVGGICTDALFRTGFTKLTLIDADSFETTNLNRQIHSEHIGENKAEVFAKIYQAKGIVAKVDEEFLSTFDLSKFDLIIDAIDDISAKVALANKIDFKKQIFISSTGGARKLDPTLIKTTSIFKTYGDALAKKFRYELRKSGFKGDFDVVFSNEEAKCKNLGSFMGVTASFGLALASLALKKVLNTDKF
;
A
#
# COMPACT_ATOMS: atom_id res chain seq x y z
N MET A 1 -17.45 -21.71 -2.45
CA MET A 1 -16.64 -20.94 -3.43
C MET A 1 -15.57 -20.15 -2.69
N ARG A 2 -14.50 -19.69 -3.37
CA ARG A 2 -13.31 -19.04 -2.76
C ARG A 2 -13.63 -17.94 -1.73
N TYR A 3 -14.63 -17.10 -2.02
CA TYR A 3 -14.92 -15.88 -1.24
C TYR A 3 -16.15 -15.99 -0.30
N THR A 4 -16.66 -17.19 -0.05
CA THR A 4 -17.90 -17.40 0.72
C THR A 4 -17.86 -16.72 2.10
N ARG A 5 -16.74 -16.83 2.83
CA ARG A 5 -16.62 -16.24 4.18
C ARG A 5 -16.59 -14.71 4.17
N VAL A 6 -16.03 -14.10 3.12
CA VAL A 6 -16.00 -12.65 2.97
C VAL A 6 -17.41 -12.14 2.66
N LYS A 7 -18.13 -12.81 1.75
CA LYS A 7 -19.52 -12.48 1.44
C LYS A 7 -20.43 -12.51 2.67
N TRP A 8 -20.28 -13.50 3.54
CA TRP A 8 -21.03 -13.54 4.81
C TRP A 8 -20.69 -12.38 5.75
N LEU A 9 -19.44 -11.92 5.73
CA LEU A 9 -18.97 -10.82 6.58
C LEU A 9 -19.49 -9.46 6.10
N VAL A 10 -19.40 -9.19 4.80
CA VAL A 10 -19.72 -7.85 4.25
C VAL A 10 -21.09 -7.74 3.60
N GLY A 11 -21.74 -8.86 3.28
CA GLY A 11 -22.96 -8.93 2.47
C GLY A 11 -22.67 -8.93 0.97
N ASP A 12 -23.59 -9.48 0.17
CA ASP A 12 -23.38 -9.62 -1.29
C ASP A 12 -23.22 -8.28 -2.02
N GLU A 13 -23.98 -7.24 -1.65
CA GLU A 13 -23.87 -5.91 -2.26
C GLU A 13 -22.48 -5.28 -2.09
N ASN A 14 -21.96 -5.32 -0.86
CA ASN A 14 -20.62 -4.82 -0.55
C ASN A 14 -19.54 -5.67 -1.21
N TYR A 15 -19.74 -6.99 -1.28
CA TYR A 15 -18.82 -7.85 -2.01
C TYR A 15 -18.77 -7.51 -3.50
N GLU A 16 -19.92 -7.23 -4.13
CA GLU A 16 -19.92 -6.77 -5.52
C GLU A 16 -19.15 -5.46 -5.70
N LYS A 17 -19.28 -4.52 -4.76
CA LYS A 17 -18.50 -3.26 -4.76
C LYS A 17 -17.00 -3.55 -4.72
N ILE A 18 -16.56 -4.43 -3.82
CA ILE A 18 -15.16 -4.87 -3.70
C ILE A 18 -14.67 -5.47 -5.04
N ALA A 19 -15.42 -6.42 -5.61
CA ALA A 19 -15.04 -7.11 -6.84
C ALA A 19 -15.00 -6.18 -8.07
N LYS A 20 -15.82 -5.13 -8.09
CA LYS A 20 -15.87 -4.15 -9.19
C LYS A 20 -14.77 -3.09 -9.10
N THR A 21 -14.24 -2.81 -7.90
CA THR A 21 -13.23 -1.77 -7.62
C THR A 21 -11.92 -2.05 -8.33
N ARG A 22 -11.42 -1.08 -9.11
CA ARG A 22 -10.12 -1.14 -9.79
C ARG A 22 -9.04 -0.57 -8.87
N VAL A 23 -8.14 -1.43 -8.44
CA VAL A 23 -7.10 -1.10 -7.46
C VAL A 23 -5.75 -0.99 -8.14
N LEU A 24 -5.03 0.09 -7.83
CA LEU A 24 -3.64 0.30 -8.21
C LEU A 24 -2.76 0.27 -6.95
N ILE A 25 -1.72 -0.55 -6.96
CA ILE A 25 -0.77 -0.67 -5.85
C ILE A 25 0.63 -0.33 -6.35
N PHE A 26 1.26 0.64 -5.71
CA PHE A 26 2.65 1.02 -5.95
C PHE A 26 3.54 0.48 -4.83
N GLY A 27 4.56 -0.29 -5.20
CA GLY A 27 5.48 -0.96 -4.28
C GLY A 27 4.92 -2.30 -3.79
N LEU A 28 5.70 -3.36 -3.96
CA LEU A 28 5.40 -4.75 -3.64
C LEU A 28 6.43 -5.35 -2.67
N GLY A 29 7.08 -4.47 -1.89
CA GLY A 29 7.96 -4.88 -0.80
C GLY A 29 7.21 -5.42 0.42
N GLY A 30 7.81 -5.30 1.61
CA GLY A 30 7.31 -5.95 2.82
C GLY A 30 5.92 -5.48 3.31
N VAL A 31 5.45 -4.33 2.84
CA VAL A 31 4.10 -3.80 3.12
C VAL A 31 3.15 -4.08 1.97
N GLY A 32 3.46 -3.58 0.77
CA GLY A 32 2.57 -3.65 -0.38
C GLY A 32 2.31 -5.07 -0.87
N GLY A 33 3.29 -5.97 -0.73
CA GLY A 33 3.09 -7.38 -1.06
C GLY A 33 2.04 -8.06 -0.17
N ILE A 34 2.10 -7.82 1.14
CA ILE A 34 1.10 -8.35 2.09
C ILE A 34 -0.26 -7.68 1.89
N CYS A 35 -0.29 -6.37 1.62
CA CYS A 35 -1.52 -5.65 1.28
C CYS A 35 -2.19 -6.28 0.05
N THR A 36 -1.41 -6.58 -1.00
CA THR A 36 -1.90 -7.23 -2.22
C THR A 36 -2.50 -8.62 -1.94
N ASP A 37 -1.79 -9.46 -1.18
CA ASP A 37 -2.29 -10.79 -0.81
C ASP A 37 -3.63 -10.70 -0.05
N ALA A 38 -3.70 -9.81 0.95
CA ALA A 38 -4.88 -9.62 1.77
C ALA A 38 -6.08 -9.10 0.96
N LEU A 39 -5.87 -8.12 0.07
CA LEU A 39 -6.91 -7.59 -0.80
C LEU A 39 -7.43 -8.66 -1.76
N PHE A 40 -6.53 -9.40 -2.42
CA PHE A 40 -6.93 -10.46 -3.33
C PHE A 40 -7.75 -11.55 -2.65
N ARG A 41 -7.36 -11.95 -1.43
CA ARG A 41 -8.12 -12.91 -0.59
C ARG A 41 -9.46 -12.37 -0.10
N THR A 42 -9.61 -11.04 -0.07
CA THR A 42 -10.86 -10.34 0.28
C THR A 42 -11.78 -10.13 -0.93
N GLY A 43 -11.35 -10.49 -2.14
CA GLY A 43 -12.18 -10.42 -3.34
C GLY A 43 -11.93 -9.18 -4.22
N PHE A 44 -10.89 -8.40 -3.94
CA PHE A 44 -10.40 -7.41 -4.90
C PHE A 44 -9.70 -8.14 -6.05
N THR A 45 -10.39 -8.28 -7.19
CA THR A 45 -9.91 -9.07 -8.34
C THR A 45 -9.37 -8.23 -9.48
N LYS A 46 -9.58 -6.91 -9.48
CA LYS A 46 -9.10 -5.99 -10.52
C LYS A 46 -7.88 -5.22 -10.02
N LEU A 47 -6.76 -5.93 -9.92
CA LEU A 47 -5.51 -5.40 -9.39
C LEU A 47 -4.55 -5.01 -10.52
N THR A 48 -3.95 -3.82 -10.40
CA THR A 48 -2.75 -3.42 -11.15
C THR A 48 -1.63 -3.13 -10.15
N LEU A 49 -0.47 -3.73 -10.38
CA LEU A 49 0.63 -3.81 -9.45
C LEU A 49 1.89 -3.24 -10.10
N ILE A 50 2.53 -2.27 -9.45
CA ILE A 50 3.70 -1.56 -9.99
C ILE A 50 4.87 -1.71 -9.03
N ASP A 51 5.96 -2.27 -9.52
CA ASP A 51 7.24 -2.33 -8.82
C ASP A 51 8.37 -2.47 -9.85
N ALA A 52 9.51 -1.82 -9.62
CA ALA A 52 10.67 -1.88 -10.51
C ALA A 52 11.66 -2.98 -10.12
N ASP A 53 11.61 -3.44 -8.86
CA ASP A 53 12.64 -4.27 -8.28
C ASP A 53 12.40 -5.76 -8.56
N SER A 54 13.50 -6.51 -8.56
CA SER A 54 13.48 -7.97 -8.41
C SER A 54 13.64 -8.38 -6.95
N PHE A 55 13.31 -9.63 -6.65
CA PHE A 55 13.58 -10.19 -5.33
C PHE A 55 15.08 -10.45 -5.13
N GLU A 56 15.57 -10.06 -3.96
CA GLU A 56 16.94 -10.32 -3.51
C GLU A 56 16.96 -11.20 -2.26
N THR A 57 18.07 -11.89 -1.99
CA THR A 57 18.27 -12.67 -0.76
C THR A 57 17.97 -11.88 0.51
N THR A 58 18.27 -10.57 0.51
CA THR A 58 18.01 -9.67 1.64
C THR A 58 16.52 -9.45 1.91
N ASN A 59 15.62 -9.89 1.02
CA ASN A 59 14.17 -9.71 1.12
C ASN A 59 13.48 -10.85 1.87
N LEU A 60 14.14 -12.02 1.98
CA LEU A 60 13.62 -13.26 2.58
C LEU A 60 13.05 -13.09 4.00
N ASN A 61 13.54 -12.11 4.75
CA ASN A 61 13.13 -11.90 6.13
C ASN A 61 11.81 -11.11 6.31
N ARG A 62 11.28 -10.48 5.25
CA ARG A 62 10.19 -9.48 5.40
C ARG A 62 9.25 -9.33 4.22
N GLN A 63 9.49 -9.99 3.09
CA GLN A 63 8.66 -9.87 1.89
C GLN A 63 8.08 -11.23 1.52
N ILE A 64 6.76 -11.29 1.31
CA ILE A 64 6.10 -12.47 0.77
C ILE A 64 6.53 -12.69 -0.69
N HIS A 65 6.68 -13.96 -1.11
CA HIS A 65 7.15 -14.40 -2.43
C HIS A 65 8.62 -14.12 -2.73
N SER A 66 9.41 -13.76 -1.72
CA SER A 66 10.83 -13.46 -1.88
C SER A 66 11.71 -14.68 -2.17
N GLU A 67 11.14 -15.88 -2.13
CA GLU A 67 11.74 -17.12 -2.59
C GLU A 67 12.03 -17.11 -4.11
N HIS A 68 11.36 -16.24 -4.86
CA HIS A 68 11.55 -16.02 -6.31
C HIS A 68 12.76 -15.13 -6.63
N ILE A 69 13.93 -15.43 -6.05
CA ILE A 69 15.14 -14.59 -6.17
C ILE A 69 15.50 -14.36 -7.64
N GLY A 70 15.72 -13.10 -8.00
CA GLY A 70 16.06 -12.64 -9.35
C GLY A 70 14.86 -12.30 -10.24
N GLU A 71 13.65 -12.79 -9.91
CA GLU A 71 12.44 -12.47 -10.65
C GLU A 71 11.89 -11.08 -10.25
N ASN A 72 11.29 -10.36 -11.20
CA ASN A 72 10.67 -9.07 -10.91
C ASN A 72 9.42 -9.23 -10.03
N LYS A 73 9.30 -8.38 -9.00
CA LYS A 73 8.20 -8.46 -8.03
C LYS A 73 6.83 -8.28 -8.70
N ALA A 74 6.66 -7.31 -9.60
CA ALA A 74 5.38 -7.05 -10.25
C ALA A 74 4.93 -8.23 -11.12
N GLU A 75 5.86 -8.91 -11.79
CA GLU A 75 5.57 -10.08 -12.62
C GLU A 75 5.18 -11.30 -11.79
N VAL A 76 5.94 -11.59 -10.72
CA VAL A 76 5.63 -12.70 -9.78
C VAL A 76 4.24 -12.51 -9.18
N PHE A 77 3.95 -11.32 -8.66
CA PHE A 77 2.64 -11.02 -8.10
C PHE A 77 1.52 -11.08 -9.16
N ALA A 78 1.75 -10.56 -10.37
CA ALA A 78 0.77 -10.63 -11.46
C ALA A 78 0.38 -12.08 -11.78
N LYS A 79 1.36 -12.99 -11.83
CA LYS A 79 1.13 -14.42 -12.05
C LYS A 79 0.33 -15.07 -10.92
N ILE A 80 0.72 -14.83 -9.66
CA ILE A 80 0.09 -15.46 -8.49
C ILE A 80 -1.36 -15.00 -8.31
N TYR A 81 -1.63 -13.72 -8.54
CA TYR A 81 -2.93 -13.10 -8.26
C TYR A 81 -3.78 -12.87 -9.50
N GLN A 82 -3.36 -13.35 -10.68
CA GLN A 82 -4.04 -13.11 -11.97
C GLN A 82 -4.33 -11.61 -12.20
N ALA A 83 -3.34 -10.79 -11.86
CA ALA A 83 -3.39 -9.33 -11.88
C ALA A 83 -2.59 -8.77 -13.06
N LYS A 84 -2.67 -7.46 -13.28
CA LYS A 84 -1.79 -6.77 -14.23
C LYS A 84 -0.52 -6.30 -13.51
N GLY A 85 0.64 -6.81 -13.89
CA GLY A 85 1.94 -6.32 -13.43
C GLY A 85 2.52 -5.28 -14.38
N ILE A 86 3.16 -4.25 -13.84
CA ILE A 86 3.91 -3.24 -14.61
C ILE A 86 5.27 -3.07 -13.95
N VAL A 87 6.33 -3.39 -14.70
CA VAL A 87 7.72 -3.20 -14.27
C VAL A 87 8.11 -1.75 -14.56
N ALA A 88 8.01 -0.88 -13.57
CA ALA A 88 8.34 0.53 -13.74
C ALA A 88 8.77 1.18 -12.43
N LYS A 89 9.76 2.07 -12.52
CA LYS A 89 10.11 2.98 -11.44
C LYS A 89 9.08 4.09 -11.37
N VAL A 90 8.62 4.39 -10.15
CA VAL A 90 7.65 5.47 -9.92
C VAL A 90 8.41 6.77 -9.69
N ASP A 91 8.37 7.65 -10.66
CA ASP A 91 8.91 9.01 -10.59
C ASP A 91 8.02 9.98 -11.38
N GLU A 92 8.42 11.25 -11.46
CA GLU A 92 7.65 12.29 -12.14
C GLU A 92 7.45 12.00 -13.63
N GLU A 93 8.42 11.39 -14.30
CA GLU A 93 8.35 11.04 -15.72
C GLU A 93 7.29 9.96 -15.93
N PHE A 94 7.37 8.85 -15.19
CA PHE A 94 6.36 7.80 -15.23
C PHE A 94 4.97 8.35 -14.94
N LEU A 95 4.82 9.14 -13.86
CA LEU A 95 3.54 9.71 -13.44
C LEU A 95 2.99 10.80 -14.38
N SER A 96 3.81 11.35 -15.27
CA SER A 96 3.36 12.31 -16.28
C SER A 96 2.60 11.65 -17.43
N THR A 97 2.88 10.37 -17.70
CA THR A 97 2.32 9.61 -18.82
C THR A 97 1.33 8.52 -18.36
N PHE A 98 1.44 8.08 -17.10
CA PHE A 98 0.58 7.04 -16.57
C PHE A 98 -0.82 7.57 -16.21
N ASP A 99 -1.84 7.03 -16.88
CA ASP A 99 -3.24 7.40 -16.67
C ASP A 99 -3.83 6.78 -15.39
N LEU A 100 -3.86 7.58 -14.33
CA LEU A 100 -4.45 7.20 -13.04
C LEU A 100 -5.98 7.15 -13.08
N SER A 101 -6.67 7.80 -14.03
CA SER A 101 -8.13 7.99 -14.00
C SER A 101 -8.93 6.69 -14.11
N LYS A 102 -8.27 5.60 -14.50
CA LYS A 102 -8.83 4.25 -14.62
C LYS A 102 -8.91 3.51 -13.28
N PHE A 103 -8.45 4.09 -12.18
CA PHE A 103 -8.40 3.44 -10.88
C PHE A 103 -9.30 4.15 -9.86
N ASP A 104 -10.01 3.35 -9.09
CA ASP A 104 -10.95 3.81 -8.06
C ASP A 104 -10.23 3.93 -6.70
N LEU A 105 -9.30 3.01 -6.45
CA LEU A 105 -8.47 2.96 -5.24
C LEU A 105 -6.98 2.92 -5.64
N ILE A 106 -6.21 3.86 -5.13
CA ILE A 106 -4.76 3.94 -5.30
C ILE A 106 -4.09 3.77 -3.95
N ILE A 107 -3.17 2.81 -3.87
CA ILE A 107 -2.46 2.43 -2.65
C ILE A 107 -0.98 2.69 -2.83
N ASP A 108 -0.43 3.54 -1.97
CA ASP A 108 0.99 3.86 -1.92
C ASP A 108 1.71 3.06 -0.82
N ALA A 109 2.56 2.11 -1.25
CA ALA A 109 3.49 1.36 -0.41
C ALA A 109 4.96 1.54 -0.87
N ILE A 110 5.26 2.66 -1.55
CA ILE A 110 6.61 3.04 -1.98
C ILE A 110 7.47 3.36 -0.74
N ASP A 111 8.79 3.34 -0.83
CA ASP A 111 9.71 3.76 0.23
C ASP A 111 10.35 5.14 -0.02
N ASP A 112 10.62 5.49 -1.28
CA ASP A 112 11.12 6.80 -1.67
C ASP A 112 10.09 7.92 -1.45
N ILE A 113 10.49 8.94 -0.68
CA ILE A 113 9.63 10.07 -0.33
C ILE A 113 9.29 10.93 -1.55
N SER A 114 10.23 11.09 -2.49
CA SER A 114 10.04 11.96 -3.66
C SER A 114 8.94 11.37 -4.56
N ALA A 115 9.00 10.06 -4.81
CA ALA A 115 7.97 9.32 -5.53
C ALA A 115 6.61 9.39 -4.84
N LYS A 116 6.55 9.24 -3.51
CA LYS A 116 5.30 9.39 -2.74
C LYS A 116 4.66 10.77 -2.91
N VAL A 117 5.47 11.82 -2.83
CA VAL A 117 5.01 13.21 -2.98
C VAL A 117 4.55 13.47 -4.42
N ALA A 118 5.31 13.01 -5.41
CA ALA A 118 4.92 13.12 -6.82
C ALA A 118 3.58 12.42 -7.09
N LEU A 119 3.40 11.20 -6.56
CA LEU A 119 2.15 10.45 -6.67
C LEU A 119 0.99 11.19 -6.01
N ALA A 120 1.15 11.66 -4.76
CA ALA A 120 0.10 12.37 -4.04
C ALA A 120 -0.38 13.64 -4.79
N ASN A 121 0.53 14.36 -5.45
CA ASN A 121 0.20 15.56 -6.24
C ASN A 121 -0.55 15.24 -7.55
N LYS A 122 -0.57 13.98 -8.00
CA LYS A 122 -1.26 13.55 -9.24
C LYS A 122 -2.66 12.98 -9.00
N ILE A 123 -3.04 12.72 -7.75
CA ILE A 123 -4.34 12.13 -7.40
C ILE A 123 -5.48 13.13 -7.61
N ASP A 124 -6.54 12.70 -8.29
CA ASP A 124 -7.82 13.41 -8.29
C ASP A 124 -8.68 12.98 -7.09
N PHE A 125 -8.49 13.65 -5.95
CA PHE A 125 -9.19 13.35 -4.69
C PHE A 125 -10.72 13.50 -4.75
N LYS A 126 -11.27 14.06 -5.84
CA LYS A 126 -12.73 14.11 -6.04
C LYS A 126 -13.28 12.81 -6.62
N LYS A 127 -12.43 11.99 -7.25
CA LYS A 127 -12.84 10.77 -7.96
C LYS A 127 -12.21 9.51 -7.39
N GLN A 128 -11.07 9.64 -6.70
CA GLN A 128 -10.22 8.52 -6.34
C GLN A 128 -10.02 8.45 -4.84
N ILE A 129 -10.06 7.22 -4.32
CA ILE A 129 -9.59 6.94 -2.97
C ILE A 129 -8.07 6.79 -3.05
N PHE A 130 -7.36 7.58 -2.24
CA PHE A 130 -5.92 7.43 -2.06
C PHE A 130 -5.61 7.13 -0.59
N ILE A 131 -4.82 6.09 -0.38
CA ILE A 131 -4.29 5.72 0.92
C ILE A 131 -2.80 5.41 0.79
N SER A 132 -2.05 5.65 1.85
CA SER A 132 -0.61 5.42 1.87
C SER A 132 -0.18 4.63 3.10
N SER A 133 1.05 4.16 3.09
CA SER A 133 1.74 3.60 4.24
C SER A 133 3.11 4.21 4.41
N THR A 134 3.54 4.35 5.67
CA THR A 134 4.96 4.45 6.00
C THR A 134 5.62 3.07 6.02
N GLY A 135 6.90 3.01 6.42
CA GLY A 135 7.64 1.75 6.56
C GLY A 135 7.55 1.15 7.97
N GLY A 136 7.50 -0.18 8.02
CA GLY A 136 7.59 -0.98 9.25
C GLY A 136 9.02 -1.30 9.70
N ALA A 137 10.06 -0.78 9.02
CA ALA A 137 11.44 -1.00 9.42
C ALA A 137 11.76 -0.35 10.77
N ARG A 138 12.76 -0.89 11.47
CA ARG A 138 13.28 -0.45 12.78
C ARG A 138 12.30 -0.59 13.94
N LYS A 139 11.25 -1.39 13.78
CA LYS A 139 10.13 -1.53 14.71
C LYS A 139 9.95 -3.00 15.08
N LEU A 140 9.43 -3.26 16.27
CA LEU A 140 9.19 -4.61 16.79
C LEU A 140 7.74 -4.84 17.23
N ASP A 141 6.99 -3.78 17.55
CA ASP A 141 5.65 -3.89 18.13
C ASP A 141 4.55 -3.54 17.10
N PRO A 142 3.89 -4.55 16.50
CA PRO A 142 2.81 -4.31 15.54
C PRO A 142 1.55 -3.71 16.20
N THR A 143 1.40 -3.77 17.53
CA THR A 143 0.21 -3.25 18.22
C THR A 143 0.17 -1.71 18.25
N LEU A 144 1.29 -1.06 17.94
CA LEU A 144 1.41 0.40 17.84
C LEU A 144 1.09 0.96 16.44
N ILE A 145 0.66 0.10 15.51
CA ILE A 145 0.24 0.50 14.16
C ILE A 145 -1.12 1.19 14.22
N LYS A 146 -1.24 2.34 13.54
CA LYS A 146 -2.41 3.21 13.54
C LYS A 146 -2.71 3.73 12.14
N THR A 147 -3.94 4.18 11.93
CA THR A 147 -4.39 4.90 10.74
C THR A 147 -4.89 6.28 11.12
N THR A 148 -4.47 7.30 10.37
CA THR A 148 -4.95 8.68 10.55
C THR A 148 -4.60 9.51 9.30
N SER A 149 -5.08 10.76 9.24
CA SER A 149 -4.67 11.72 8.22
C SER A 149 -3.15 11.88 8.19
N ILE A 150 -2.55 11.99 7.01
CA ILE A 150 -1.10 12.18 6.85
C ILE A 150 -0.61 13.36 7.69
N PHE A 151 -1.38 14.44 7.82
CA PHE A 151 -1.00 15.62 8.59
C PHE A 151 -1.14 15.47 10.11
N LYS A 152 -1.85 14.43 10.59
CA LYS A 152 -2.07 14.13 12.02
C LYS A 152 -1.14 13.04 12.55
N THR A 153 -0.28 12.46 11.72
CA THR A 153 0.72 11.47 12.14
C THR A 153 1.77 12.03 13.10
N TYR A 154 2.28 11.19 14.00
CA TYR A 154 3.27 11.53 15.03
C TYR A 154 4.20 10.35 15.33
N GLY A 155 5.35 10.57 15.97
CA GLY A 155 6.29 9.49 16.33
C GLY A 155 6.98 8.74 15.18
N ASP A 156 6.55 8.93 13.92
CA ASP A 156 7.13 8.27 12.74
C ASP A 156 7.99 9.23 11.92
N ALA A 157 9.29 8.90 11.78
CA ALA A 157 10.26 9.73 11.07
C ALA A 157 9.99 9.82 9.56
N LEU A 158 9.53 8.74 8.94
CA LEU A 158 9.18 8.73 7.51
C LEU A 158 7.93 9.56 7.28
N ALA A 159 6.90 9.43 8.14
CA ALA A 159 5.73 10.30 8.10
C ALA A 159 6.11 11.77 8.27
N LYS A 160 7.02 12.08 9.22
CA LYS A 160 7.49 13.46 9.45
C LYS A 160 8.14 14.04 8.19
N LYS A 161 9.02 13.27 7.53
CA LYS A 161 9.66 13.70 6.27
C LYS A 161 8.64 13.83 5.15
N PHE A 162 7.70 12.89 5.04
CA PHE A 162 6.64 12.94 4.02
C PHE A 162 5.76 14.19 4.18
N ARG A 163 5.30 14.49 5.40
CA ARG A 163 4.55 15.73 5.70
C ARG A 163 5.33 16.99 5.36
N TYR A 164 6.65 16.99 5.58
CA TYR A 164 7.49 18.13 5.28
C TYR A 164 7.58 18.37 3.76
N GLU A 165 7.88 17.32 2.98
CA GLU A 165 8.00 17.44 1.53
C GLU A 165 6.66 17.73 0.83
N LEU A 166 5.53 17.19 1.34
CA LEU A 166 4.19 17.56 0.84
C LEU A 166 3.92 19.07 1.00
N ARG A 167 4.25 19.64 2.17
CA ARG A 167 4.07 21.09 2.38
C ARG A 167 4.99 21.89 1.45
N LYS A 168 6.22 21.44 1.29
CA LYS A 168 7.20 22.07 0.39
C LYS A 168 6.77 22.02 -1.07
N SER A 169 6.09 20.95 -1.51
CA SER A 169 5.55 20.85 -2.87
C SER A 169 4.28 21.68 -3.10
N GLY A 170 3.74 22.34 -2.07
CA GLY A 170 2.48 23.07 -2.15
C GLY A 170 1.24 22.19 -2.17
N PHE A 171 1.34 20.92 -1.74
CA PHE A 171 0.20 20.00 -1.66
C PHE A 171 -0.90 20.53 -0.75
N LYS A 172 -2.16 20.51 -1.21
CA LYS A 172 -3.34 21.03 -0.49
C LYS A 172 -4.38 19.98 -0.12
N GLY A 173 -4.16 18.72 -0.50
CA GLY A 173 -5.08 17.61 -0.18
C GLY A 173 -4.87 17.05 1.22
N ASP A 174 -5.56 15.96 1.52
CA ASP A 174 -5.33 15.13 2.70
C ASP A 174 -5.67 13.68 2.35
N PHE A 175 -5.06 12.72 3.04
CA PHE A 175 -5.31 11.30 2.85
C PHE A 175 -4.94 10.53 4.11
N ASP A 176 -5.56 9.35 4.27
CA ASP A 176 -5.23 8.48 5.38
C ASP A 176 -3.98 7.66 5.10
N VAL A 177 -3.16 7.51 6.13
CA VAL A 177 -1.90 6.78 6.10
C VAL A 177 -1.82 5.78 7.25
N VAL A 178 -1.24 4.62 6.97
CA VAL A 178 -0.81 3.65 8.00
C VAL A 178 0.56 4.08 8.52
N PHE A 179 0.69 4.25 9.83
CA PHE A 179 1.96 4.59 10.48
C PHE A 179 2.08 3.86 11.83
N SER A 180 3.23 3.96 12.48
CA SER A 180 3.40 3.53 13.88
C SER A 180 4.16 4.60 14.63
N ASN A 181 3.71 4.90 15.85
CA ASN A 181 4.39 5.82 16.76
C ASN A 181 5.48 5.14 17.61
N GLU A 182 5.85 3.90 17.28
CA GLU A 182 6.99 3.21 17.91
C GLU A 182 8.31 3.89 17.53
N GLU A 183 9.15 4.15 18.54
CA GLU A 183 10.51 4.64 18.33
C GLU A 183 11.39 3.59 17.65
N ALA A 184 12.25 4.04 16.74
CA ALA A 184 13.18 3.17 16.03
C ALA A 184 14.14 2.45 16.99
N LYS A 185 14.19 1.12 16.90
CA LYS A 185 15.04 0.24 17.74
C LYS A 185 16.47 0.10 17.23
N CYS A 186 16.75 0.52 16.00
CA CYS A 186 18.09 0.46 15.42
C CYS A 186 18.32 1.52 14.34
N LYS A 187 19.60 1.76 14.00
CA LYS A 187 20.01 2.71 12.95
C LYS A 187 19.84 2.15 11.53
N ASN A 188 20.15 0.87 11.33
CA ASN A 188 20.02 0.23 10.03
C ASN A 188 18.56 -0.08 9.71
N LEU A 189 18.22 -0.47 8.48
CA LEU A 189 16.84 -0.85 8.11
C LEU A 189 16.50 -2.29 8.56
N GLY A 190 16.83 -2.62 9.81
CA GLY A 190 16.44 -3.90 10.42
C GLY A 190 14.92 -4.05 10.38
N SER A 191 14.44 -5.23 10.02
CA SER A 191 13.01 -5.45 9.76
C SER A 191 12.55 -6.77 10.36
N PHE A 192 11.39 -6.75 10.98
CA PHE A 192 10.68 -7.91 11.49
C PHE A 192 9.40 -8.08 10.68
N MET A 193 9.22 -9.25 10.05
CA MET A 193 8.05 -9.53 9.21
C MET A 193 6.73 -9.32 9.96
N GLY A 194 6.68 -9.62 11.26
CA GLY A 194 5.49 -9.38 12.07
C GLY A 194 5.02 -7.92 12.05
N VAL A 195 5.94 -6.96 11.94
CA VAL A 195 5.59 -5.54 11.81
C VAL A 195 5.31 -5.17 10.35
N THR A 196 6.19 -5.48 9.40
CA THR A 196 6.00 -5.07 8.00
C THR A 196 4.73 -5.68 7.39
N ALA A 197 4.43 -6.93 7.71
CA ALA A 197 3.19 -7.58 7.30
C ALA A 197 1.97 -6.95 7.97
N SER A 198 2.04 -6.62 9.27
CA SER A 198 0.93 -5.95 9.96
C SER A 198 0.64 -4.56 9.40
N PHE A 199 1.66 -3.84 8.92
CA PHE A 199 1.46 -2.60 8.14
C PHE A 199 0.66 -2.88 6.86
N GLY A 200 1.02 -3.94 6.11
CA GLY A 200 0.29 -4.35 4.91
C GLY A 200 -1.17 -4.76 5.19
N LEU A 201 -1.39 -5.49 6.29
CA LEU A 201 -2.73 -5.88 6.75
C LEU A 201 -3.57 -4.66 7.17
N ALA A 202 -2.97 -3.72 7.91
CA ALA A 202 -3.61 -2.46 8.28
C ALA A 202 -3.97 -1.62 7.04
N LEU A 203 -3.10 -1.62 6.03
CA LEU A 203 -3.34 -0.92 4.76
C LEU A 203 -4.49 -1.56 3.97
N ALA A 204 -4.55 -2.90 3.90
CA ALA A 204 -5.66 -3.63 3.30
C ALA A 204 -6.99 -3.40 4.05
N SER A 205 -6.95 -3.34 5.38
CA SER A 205 -8.11 -3.00 6.21
C SER A 205 -8.60 -1.57 5.94
N LEU A 206 -7.68 -0.61 5.84
CA LEU A 206 -7.99 0.79 5.49
C LEU A 206 -8.62 0.89 4.09
N ALA A 207 -8.07 0.17 3.10
CA ALA A 207 -8.65 0.06 1.77
C ALA A 207 -10.09 -0.47 1.81
N LEU A 208 -10.34 -1.57 2.53
CA LEU A 208 -11.67 -2.12 2.69
C LEU A 208 -12.63 -1.12 3.33
N LYS A 209 -12.23 -0.46 4.42
CA LYS A 209 -13.02 0.58 5.09
C LYS A 209 -13.40 1.70 4.13
N LYS A 210 -12.44 2.22 3.36
CA LYS A 210 -12.66 3.31 2.39
C LYS A 210 -13.57 2.90 1.24
N VAL A 211 -13.38 1.71 0.69
CA VAL A 211 -14.20 1.19 -0.41
C VAL A 211 -15.64 0.97 0.06
N LEU A 212 -15.84 0.41 1.25
CA LEU A 212 -17.19 0.19 1.78
C LEU A 212 -17.87 1.50 2.25
N ASN A 213 -17.10 2.54 2.57
CA ASN A 213 -17.59 3.81 3.10
C ASN A 213 -18.52 3.60 4.32
N THR A 214 -18.05 2.82 5.29
CA THR A 214 -18.83 2.41 6.46
C THR A 214 -18.11 2.72 7.76
N ASP A 215 -18.88 3.18 8.75
CA ASP A 215 -18.41 3.45 10.11
C ASP A 215 -18.28 2.17 10.97
N LYS A 216 -18.48 0.98 10.39
CA LYS A 216 -18.32 -0.32 11.08
C LYS A 216 -16.87 -0.67 11.47
N PHE A 217 -15.93 0.28 11.39
CA PHE A 217 -14.49 0.13 11.61
C PHE A 217 -13.93 1.18 12.55
#